data_AF-A0AAV3HFI3-F1
#
_entry.id   AF-A0AAV3HFI3-F1
#
_cell.length_a   1.000
_cell.length_b   1.000
_cell.length_c   1.000
_cell.angle_alpha   90.00
_cell.angle_beta   90.00
_cell.angle_gamma   90.00
#
_symmetry.space_group_name_H-M   'P 1'
#
loop_
_entity.id
_entity.type
_entity.pdbx_description
1 polymer ?
#
loop_
_entity_poly.entity_id
_entity_poly.type
_entity_poly.pdbx_seq_one_letter_code
_entity_poly.pdbx_strand_id
1 'polypeptide(L)' 'DYDWNDNGQLIRISGPQESREYRYSDTGRLTGVHTTAANLDIDIPYATDPAGNRLPDPELHPDSTLTAWPDNRIAEDAHY' A
#
# COMPACT_ATOMS: atom_id res chain seq x y z
N ASP A 1 20.87 3.87 -0.18
CA ASP A 1 20.41 5.16 0.33
C ASP A 1 18.95 5.04 0.75
N TYR A 2 18.55 5.73 1.81
CA TYR A 2 17.21 5.65 2.39
C TYR A 2 16.70 7.05 2.65
N ASP A 3 15.57 7.42 2.04
CA ASP A 3 14.92 8.71 2.24
C ASP A 3 13.64 8.53 3.06
N TRP A 4 13.45 9.43 4.02
CA TRP A 4 12.31 9.45 4.92
C TRP A 4 11.59 10.80 4.81
N ASN A 5 10.26 10.80 4.93
CA ASN A 5 9.49 12.04 5.03
C ASN A 5 9.50 12.60 6.47
N ASP A 6 8.96 13.81 6.66
CA ASP A 6 8.87 14.47 7.97
C ASP A 6 8.02 13.71 9.00
N ASN A 7 7.13 12.82 8.54
CA ASN A 7 6.33 11.94 9.39
C ASN A 7 7.09 10.67 9.83
N GLY A 8 8.36 10.52 9.45
CA GLY A 8 9.18 9.36 9.78
C GLY A 8 8.84 8.11 8.98
N GLN A 9 8.24 8.26 7.80
CA GLN A 9 7.92 7.16 6.88
C GLN A 9 8.97 7.06 5.78
N LEU A 10 9.33 5.83 5.41
CA LEU A 10 10.34 5.57 4.37
C LEU A 10 9.74 5.82 2.99
N ILE A 11 10.13 6.90 2.33
CA ILE A 11 9.59 7.26 1.01
C ILE A 11 10.41 6.72 -0.15
N ARG A 12 11.69 6.39 0.08
CA ARG A 12 12.55 5.84 -0.98
C ARG A 12 13.68 4.99 -0.43
N ILE A 13 13.99 3.94 -1.16
CA ILE A 13 15.22 3.15 -1.06
C ILE A 13 15.91 3.25 -2.41
N SER A 14 17.19 3.59 -2.43
CA SER A 14 18.00 3.59 -3.66
C SER A 14 19.23 2.72 -3.48
N GLY A 15 19.37 1.74 -4.36
CA GLY A 15 20.56 0.93 -4.53
C GLY A 15 21.19 1.13 -5.92
N PRO A 16 22.37 0.56 -6.17
CA PRO A 16 23.07 0.69 -7.45
C PRO A 16 22.34 0.03 -8.63
N GLN A 17 21.40 -0.89 -8.36
CA GLN A 17 20.67 -1.64 -9.39
C GLN A 17 19.18 -1.34 -9.44
N GLU A 18 18.62 -0.88 -8.33
CA GLU A 18 17.17 -0.72 -8.14
C GLU A 18 16.90 0.43 -7.16
N SER A 19 15.89 1.23 -7.45
CA SER A 19 15.25 2.14 -6.51
C SER A 19 13.79 1.76 -6.31
N ARG A 20 13.31 1.90 -5.08
CA ARG A 20 11.91 1.72 -4.72
C ARG A 20 11.42 2.98 -4.04
N GLU A 21 10.27 3.46 -4.45
CA GLU A 21 9.59 4.61 -3.89
C GLU A 21 8.25 4.15 -3.31
N TYR A 22 7.91 4.69 -2.15
CA TYR A 22 6.75 4.30 -1.38
C TYR A 22 5.80 5.48 -1.26
N ARG A 23 4.54 5.26 -1.60
CA ARG A 23 3.46 6.25 -1.50
C ARG A 23 2.59 5.90 -0.30
N TYR A 24 2.26 6.91 0.50
CA TYR A 24 1.42 6.74 1.68
C TYR A 24 0.14 7.60 1.58
N SER A 25 -0.92 7.18 2.25
CA SER A 25 -2.12 7.98 2.52
C SER A 25 -1.88 8.98 3.65
N ASP A 26 -2.81 9.92 3.85
CA ASP A 26 -2.81 10.86 4.98
C ASP A 26 -2.85 10.16 6.36
N THR A 27 -3.35 8.93 6.40
CA THR A 27 -3.40 8.08 7.61
C THR A 27 -2.15 7.21 7.79
N GLY A 28 -1.16 7.38 6.92
CA GLY A 28 0.13 6.70 6.98
C GLY A 28 0.15 5.27 6.44
N ARG A 29 -0.89 4.85 5.72
CA ARG A 29 -0.95 3.52 5.09
C ARG A 29 -0.30 3.54 3.73
N LEU A 30 0.42 2.47 3.37
CA LEU A 30 1.04 2.34 2.05
C LEU A 30 -0.07 2.24 0.98
N THR A 31 -0.02 3.12 -0.01
CA THR A 31 -0.98 3.20 -1.12
C THR A 31 -0.37 2.79 -2.46
N GLY A 32 0.96 2.74 -2.56
CA GLY A 32 1.64 2.28 -3.78
C GLY A 32 3.14 2.13 -3.60
N VAL A 33 3.73 1.31 -4.47
CA VAL A 33 5.19 1.12 -4.55
C VAL A 33 5.61 1.27 -6.01
N HIS A 34 6.48 2.22 -6.28
CA HIS A 34 7.10 2.40 -7.59
C HIS A 34 8.51 1.81 -7.54
N THR A 35 8.84 0.90 -8.44
CA THR A 35 10.16 0.26 -8.48
C THR A 35 10.78 0.47 -9.85
N THR A 36 11.96 1.09 -9.85
CA THR A 36 12.75 1.37 -11.04
C THR A 36 14.08 0.63 -10.94
N ALA A 37 14.43 -0.14 -11.95
CA ALA A 37 15.73 -0.77 -12.13
C ALA A 37 16.24 -0.50 -13.55
N ALA A 38 17.47 -0.91 -13.87
CA ALA A 38 18.10 -0.64 -15.16
C ALA A 38 17.28 -1.07 -16.40
N ASN A 39 16.35 -2.01 -16.23
CA ASN A 39 15.51 -2.57 -17.28
C ASN A 39 14.05 -2.80 -16.82
N LEU A 40 13.62 -2.20 -15.72
CA LEU A 40 12.31 -2.43 -15.13
C LEU A 40 11.75 -1.12 -14.59
N ASP A 41 10.51 -0.82 -14.92
CA ASP A 41 9.76 0.27 -14.32
C ASP A 41 8.35 -0.23 -14.03
N ILE A 42 8.00 -0.35 -12.75
CA ILE A 42 6.72 -0.90 -12.31
C ILE A 42 6.13 0.00 -11.24
N ASP A 43 4.83 0.30 -11.36
CA ASP A 43 4.03 0.91 -10.30
C ASP A 43 3.04 -0.15 -9.83
N ILE A 44 3.10 -0.52 -8.55
CA ILE A 44 2.19 -1.48 -7.95
C ILE A 44 1.30 -0.72 -6.96
N PRO A 45 -0.01 -0.60 -7.21
CA PRO A 45 -0.92 -0.05 -6.23
C PRO A 45 -1.01 -0.97 -5.01
N TYR A 46 -1.06 -0.37 -3.81
CA TYR A 46 -1.15 -1.09 -2.55
C TYR A 46 -2.42 -0.68 -1.83
N ALA A 47 -3.48 -1.47 -1.93
CA ALA A 47 -4.73 -1.21 -1.23
C ALA A 47 -4.76 -1.98 0.11
N THR A 48 -5.35 -1.37 1.14
CA THR A 48 -5.66 -2.04 2.41
C THR A 48 -7.12 -1.83 2.77
N ASP A 49 -7.78 -2.86 3.30
CA ASP A 49 -9.16 -2.74 3.78
C ASP A 49 -9.21 -2.01 5.13
N PRO A 50 -10.36 -1.55 5.64
CA PRO A 50 -10.45 -0.81 6.90
C PRO A 50 -9.82 -1.54 8.11
N ALA A 51 -9.87 -2.87 8.16
CA ALA A 51 -9.21 -3.72 9.16
C ALA A 51 -7.67 -3.68 9.08
N GLY A 52 -7.12 -3.21 7.96
CA GLY A 52 -5.68 -3.13 7.71
C GLY A 52 -5.11 -4.34 6.97
N ASN A 53 -5.93 -5.27 6.47
CA ASN A 53 -5.39 -6.33 5.61
C ASN A 53 -5.11 -5.79 4.21
N ARG A 54 -4.09 -6.35 3.57
CA ARG A 54 -3.76 -6.03 2.19
C ARG A 54 -4.85 -6.57 1.26
N LEU A 55 -5.44 -5.68 0.47
CA LEU A 55 -6.33 -6.07 -0.61
C LEU A 55 -5.51 -6.53 -1.83
N PRO A 56 -6.01 -7.51 -2.59
CA PRO A 56 -5.38 -7.89 -3.84
C PRO A 56 -5.47 -6.74 -4.86
N ASP A 57 -4.48 -6.69 -5.75
CA ASP A 57 -4.29 -5.60 -6.70
C ASP A 57 -5.53 -5.43 -7.62
N PRO A 58 -6.11 -4.22 -7.75
CA PRO A 58 -7.28 -4.00 -8.60
C PRO A 58 -7.04 -4.29 -10.09
N GLU A 59 -5.80 -4.13 -10.59
CA GLU A 59 -5.43 -4.44 -11.98
C GLU A 59 -5.32 -5.95 -12.23
N LEU A 60 -5.15 -6.75 -11.17
CA LEU A 60 -5.16 -8.22 -11.23
C LEU A 60 -6.53 -8.83 -10.90
N HIS A 61 -7.46 -8.02 -10.37
CA HIS A 61 -8.79 -8.47 -9.95
C HIS A 61 -9.86 -7.41 -10.27
N PRO A 62 -10.38 -7.36 -11.52
CA PRO A 62 -11.45 -6.43 -11.91
C PRO A 62 -12.77 -6.65 -11.14
N ASP A 63 -12.88 -7.75 -10.39
CA ASP A 63 -14.01 -8.06 -9.50
C ASP A 63 -13.87 -7.44 -8.10
N SER A 64 -12.74 -6.81 -7.76
CA SER A 64 -12.62 -5.98 -6.55
C SER A 64 -13.28 -4.63 -6.78
N THR A 65 -14.59 -4.66 -7.04
CA THR A 65 -15.42 -3.48 -6.85
C THR A 65 -15.19 -3.01 -5.42
N LEU A 66 -14.83 -1.73 -5.30
CA LEU A 66 -14.75 -0.95 -4.07
C LEU A 66 -16.17 -0.79 -3.46
N THR A 67 -16.94 -1.87 -3.44
CA THR A 67 -18.24 -1.96 -2.78
C THR A 67 -17.92 -2.00 -1.30
N ALA A 68 -18.30 -0.92 -0.62
CA ALA A 68 -18.30 -0.81 0.83
C ALA A 68 -18.59 -2.17 1.47
N TRP A 69 -17.61 -2.73 2.17
CA TRP A 69 -17.69 -4.02 2.83
C TRP A 69 -18.83 -3.97 3.87
N PRO A 70 -20.01 -4.54 3.61
CA PRO A 70 -21.16 -4.39 4.51
C PRO A 70 -21.01 -5.22 5.80
N ASP A 71 -20.00 -6.10 5.86
CA ASP A 71 -19.85 -7.15 6.86
C ASP A 71 -18.50 -7.10 7.61
N ASN A 72 -17.96 -5.90 7.83
CA ASN A 72 -16.77 -5.75 8.67
C ASN A 72 -17.16 -5.84 10.18
N ARG A 73 -17.25 -7.06 10.72
CA ARG A 73 -17.67 -7.38 12.12
C ARG A 73 -16.64 -7.04 13.22
N ILE A 74 -15.65 -6.17 12.97
CA ILE A 74 -14.61 -5.81 13.97
C ILE A 74 -15.17 -5.20 15.27
N ALA A 75 -16.39 -4.66 15.24
CA ALA A 75 -17.07 -4.14 16.43
C ALA A 75 -17.65 -5.23 17.37
N GLU A 76 -17.73 -6.50 16.95
CA GLU A 76 -18.40 -7.54 17.74
C GLU A 76 -17.51 -8.26 18.75
N ASP A 77 -16.18 -8.22 18.57
CA ASP A 77 -15.22 -8.77 19.55
C ASP A 77 -15.06 -7.86 20.78
N ALA A 78 -15.70 -6.68 20.78
CA ALA A 78 -15.66 -5.71 21.88
C ALA A 78 -16.76 -5.92 22.94
N HIS A 79 -17.60 -6.95 22.80
CA HIS A 79 -18.67 -7.24 23.76
C HIS A 79 -18.40 -8.55 24.52
N TYR A 80 -17.89 -8.42 25.74
CA TYR A 80 -17.94 -9.44 26.79
C TYR A 80 -18.79 -8.93 27.96
#